data_AF-A0A8T2U1X8-F1
#
_entry.id   AF-A0A8T2U1X8-F1
#
_cell.length_a   1.000
_cell.length_b   1.000
_cell.length_c   1.000
_cell.angle_alpha   90.00
_cell.angle_beta   90.00
_cell.angle_gamma   90.00
#
_symmetry.space_group_name_H-M   'P 1'
#
loop_
_entity.id
_entity.type
_entity.pdbx_description
1 polymer ?
#
loop_
_entity_poly.entity_id
_entity_poly.type
_entity_poly.pdbx_seq_one_letter_code
_entity_poly.pdbx_strand_id
1 'polypeptide(L)'
;MIGNDMELDLSNLSTVNTMFVALFSKLGVPIKTSISPTVLEEANNGIVTIRPLPLGRPVNDRVERQVAHFYGVTISKEQAVAGVVVRVISQAQSNIKLLYFEQEETGGLSLALQEDSVKTGKVTSAGMYFLNFQVYRLDLRMNALAMAKDTEAALFKKLEGLQPCEMSELKAGTHIFAVYGDNFFKDATYTIEAISVVSHQDSVQRLKDIEAQLLKKRSELRTFETEYREVLARFAAVSSRFKEEEAAVEQLLRTREDVQASFSSSQSRMSHNTEASGGMGLGTSMDESTSESRDKASKRKWFGWNFTVEKKYG
;
A
#
# COMPACT_ATOMS: atom_id res chain seq x y z
N MET A 1 -0.79 7.37 -23.60
CA MET A 1 0.62 7.22 -23.15
C MET A 1 0.83 5.73 -22.90
N ILE A 2 1.83 5.14 -23.53
CA ILE A 2 2.02 3.69 -23.51
C ILE A 2 2.69 3.32 -22.19
N GLY A 3 1.95 2.63 -21.32
CA GLY A 3 2.54 1.96 -20.16
C GLY A 3 3.26 0.71 -20.64
N ASN A 4 4.53 0.84 -21.02
CA ASN A 4 5.38 -0.33 -21.16
C ASN A 4 5.62 -0.90 -19.76
N ASP A 5 5.01 -2.04 -19.46
CA ASP A 5 5.47 -2.94 -18.40
C ASP A 5 6.87 -3.41 -18.79
N MET A 6 7.88 -2.65 -18.35
CA MET A 6 9.28 -2.89 -18.66
C MET A 6 9.76 -4.09 -17.85
N GLU A 7 9.49 -5.28 -18.37
CA GLU A 7 9.97 -6.53 -17.81
C GLU A 7 11.46 -6.69 -18.11
N LEU A 8 12.23 -6.90 -17.05
CA LEU A 8 13.68 -6.85 -17.08
C LEU A 8 14.25 -8.26 -17.21
N ASP A 9 14.78 -8.58 -18.39
CA ASP A 9 15.58 -9.79 -18.57
C ASP A 9 16.93 -9.64 -17.86
N LEU A 10 17.13 -10.48 -16.85
CA LEU A 10 18.34 -10.45 -16.03
C LEU A 10 19.58 -10.96 -16.78
N SER A 11 19.41 -11.79 -17.82
CA SER A 11 20.51 -12.40 -18.56
C SER A 11 21.31 -11.39 -19.39
N ASN A 12 20.66 -10.29 -19.78
CA ASN A 12 21.23 -9.22 -20.60
C ASN A 12 21.72 -7.99 -19.79
N LEU A 13 21.80 -8.09 -18.45
CA LEU A 13 22.20 -6.96 -17.60
C LEU A 13 23.71 -6.72 -17.53
N SER A 14 24.13 -5.51 -17.91
CA SER A 14 25.46 -4.99 -17.60
C SER A 14 25.61 -4.66 -16.11
N THR A 15 26.83 -4.72 -15.58
CA THR A 15 27.15 -4.41 -14.16
C THR A 15 26.58 -3.08 -13.67
N VAL A 16 26.53 -2.07 -14.55
CA VAL A 16 25.99 -0.74 -14.26
C VAL A 16 24.46 -0.79 -14.14
N ASN A 17 23.78 -1.43 -15.10
CA ASN A 17 22.33 -1.58 -15.06
C ASN A 17 21.89 -2.38 -13.82
N THR A 18 22.62 -3.44 -13.44
CA THR A 18 22.34 -4.23 -12.23
C THR A 18 22.46 -3.39 -10.95
N MET A 19 23.39 -2.42 -10.88
CA MET A 19 23.48 -1.50 -9.74
C MET A 19 22.29 -0.54 -9.66
N PHE A 20 21.84 0.04 -10.78
CA PHE A 20 20.64 0.88 -10.80
C PHE A 20 19.40 0.10 -10.35
N VAL A 21 19.21 -1.10 -10.90
CA VAL A 21 18.09 -1.99 -10.57
C VAL A 21 18.09 -2.41 -9.09
N ALA A 22 19.26 -2.65 -8.50
CA ALA A 22 19.40 -2.88 -7.07
C ALA A 22 19.06 -1.65 -6.21
N LEU A 23 19.34 -0.44 -6.68
CA LEU A 23 18.96 0.80 -6.00
C LEU A 23 17.44 1.02 -6.05
N PHE A 24 16.80 0.86 -7.20
CA PHE A 24 15.34 0.95 -7.33
C PHE A 24 14.62 -0.10 -6.47
N SER A 25 15.12 -1.35 -6.45
CA SER A 25 14.61 -2.41 -5.56
C SER A 25 14.72 -2.03 -4.08
N LYS A 26 15.83 -1.40 -3.67
CA LYS A 26 16.02 -0.90 -2.28
C LYS A 26 15.14 0.30 -1.93
N LEU A 27 14.73 1.09 -2.92
CA LEU A 27 13.75 2.18 -2.77
C LEU A 27 12.29 1.66 -2.74
N GLY A 28 12.07 0.34 -2.77
CA GLY A 28 10.74 -0.26 -2.74
C GLY A 28 9.99 -0.16 -4.07
N VAL A 29 10.65 0.23 -5.16
CA VAL A 29 10.06 0.20 -6.51
C VAL A 29 10.08 -1.26 -6.99
N PRO A 30 8.93 -1.88 -7.28
CA PRO A 30 8.90 -3.23 -7.82
C PRO A 30 9.47 -3.23 -9.24
N ILE A 31 10.38 -4.15 -9.53
CA ILE A 31 10.94 -4.36 -10.86
C ILE A 31 10.49 -5.75 -11.30
N LYS A 32 9.70 -5.81 -12.38
CA LYS A 32 9.28 -7.08 -12.95
C LYS A 32 10.48 -7.68 -13.68
N THR A 33 10.78 -8.95 -13.43
CA THR A 33 11.89 -9.69 -14.04
C THR A 33 11.37 -10.91 -14.76
N SER A 34 11.87 -11.18 -15.97
CA SER A 34 11.49 -12.35 -16.75
C SER A 34 12.32 -13.58 -16.39
N ILE A 35 11.82 -14.75 -16.80
CA ILE A 35 12.61 -15.99 -16.86
C ILE A 35 13.63 -15.85 -18.00
N SER A 36 14.85 -16.36 -17.78
CA SER A 36 15.88 -16.44 -18.81
C SER A 36 15.36 -17.22 -20.03
N PRO A 37 15.50 -16.69 -21.26
CA PRO A 37 15.09 -17.40 -22.48
C PRO A 37 15.72 -18.78 -22.60
N THR A 38 16.98 -18.95 -22.18
CA THR A 38 17.69 -20.24 -22.19
C THR A 38 16.99 -21.30 -21.35
N VAL A 39 16.49 -20.94 -20.16
CA VAL A 39 15.76 -21.88 -19.28
C VAL A 39 14.44 -22.32 -19.92
N LEU A 40 13.77 -21.41 -20.63
CA LEU A 40 12.52 -21.72 -21.34
C LEU A 40 12.78 -22.60 -22.58
N GLU A 41 13.85 -22.33 -23.32
CA GLU A 41 14.26 -23.13 -24.48
C GLU A 41 14.70 -24.55 -24.07
N GLU A 42 15.50 -24.68 -23.00
CA GLU A 42 15.89 -25.99 -22.45
C GLU A 42 14.69 -26.81 -21.98
N ALA A 43 13.71 -26.17 -21.32
CA ALA A 43 12.47 -26.80 -20.88
C ALA A 43 11.62 -27.24 -22.09
N ASN A 44 11.43 -26.35 -23.07
CA ASN A 44 10.66 -26.62 -24.27
C ASN A 44 11.28 -27.73 -25.14
N ASN A 45 12.61 -27.83 -25.17
CA ASN A 45 13.33 -28.89 -25.88
C ASN A 45 13.41 -30.21 -25.08
N GLY A 46 12.85 -30.28 -23.87
CA GLY A 46 12.81 -31.49 -23.04
C GLY A 46 14.18 -31.94 -22.50
N ILE A 47 15.19 -31.05 -22.49
CA ILE A 47 16.57 -31.38 -22.09
C ILE A 47 16.87 -31.08 -20.60
N VAL A 48 15.88 -30.61 -19.84
CA VAL A 48 16.02 -30.31 -18.41
C VAL A 48 16.03 -31.57 -17.53
N THR A 49 16.84 -31.55 -16.47
CA THR A 49 16.87 -32.65 -15.49
C THR A 49 15.77 -32.47 -14.43
N ILE A 50 14.74 -33.33 -14.49
CA ILE A 50 13.62 -33.33 -13.55
C ILE A 50 13.96 -34.21 -12.34
N ARG A 51 14.02 -33.62 -11.14
CA ARG A 51 14.26 -34.34 -9.86
C ARG A 51 12.92 -34.75 -9.23
N PRO A 52 12.79 -35.91 -8.57
CA PRO A 52 11.55 -36.26 -7.88
C PRO A 52 11.34 -35.38 -6.63
N LEU A 53 10.12 -34.88 -6.44
CA LEU A 53 9.68 -34.17 -5.22
C LEU A 53 8.48 -34.91 -4.61
N PRO A 54 8.71 -35.89 -3.71
CA PRO A 54 7.64 -36.62 -3.06
C PRO A 54 6.80 -35.73 -2.15
N LEU A 55 5.47 -35.93 -2.16
CA LEU A 55 4.55 -35.19 -1.30
C LEU A 55 4.89 -35.36 0.19
N GLY A 56 4.89 -34.26 0.93
CA GLY A 56 5.24 -34.19 2.35
C GLY A 56 6.73 -34.33 2.67
N ARG A 57 7.62 -34.20 1.68
CA ARG A 57 9.08 -34.22 1.88
C ARG A 57 9.73 -32.92 1.38
N PRO A 58 10.16 -32.01 2.26
CA PRO A 58 10.88 -30.81 1.85
C PRO A 58 12.28 -31.14 1.33
N VAL A 59 12.68 -30.48 0.24
CA VAL A 59 14.02 -30.56 -0.35
C VAL A 59 14.72 -29.21 -0.15
N ASN A 60 15.90 -29.24 0.45
CA ASN A 60 16.76 -28.05 0.61
C ASN A 60 17.81 -28.04 -0.50
N ASP A 61 17.94 -26.91 -1.19
CA ASP A 61 18.79 -26.81 -2.38
C ASP A 61 19.31 -25.37 -2.59
N ARG A 62 20.20 -25.21 -3.56
CA ARG A 62 20.76 -23.93 -4.01
C ARG A 62 20.73 -23.89 -5.53
N VAL A 63 20.10 -22.88 -6.10
CA VAL A 63 20.07 -22.65 -7.55
C VAL A 63 20.88 -21.41 -7.89
N GLU A 64 21.70 -21.51 -8.93
CA GLU A 64 22.45 -20.39 -9.48
C GLU A 64 21.53 -19.29 -10.02
N ARG A 65 22.08 -18.08 -10.16
CA ARG A 65 21.35 -16.97 -10.79
C ARG A 65 20.92 -17.35 -12.22
N GLN A 66 19.65 -17.08 -12.56
CA GLN A 66 19.03 -17.30 -13.88
C GLN A 66 18.97 -18.77 -14.32
N VAL A 67 19.24 -19.71 -13.41
CA VAL A 67 19.05 -21.15 -13.62
C VAL A 67 17.74 -21.58 -12.93
N ALA A 68 17.15 -22.69 -13.38
CA ALA A 68 16.03 -23.33 -12.70
C ALA A 68 16.32 -24.79 -12.35
N HIS A 69 15.94 -25.23 -11.15
CA HIS A 69 15.89 -26.65 -10.79
C HIS A 69 14.47 -27.17 -10.99
N PHE A 70 14.32 -28.23 -11.78
CA PHE A 70 13.02 -28.83 -12.11
C PHE A 70 12.68 -29.99 -11.18
N TYR A 71 11.41 -30.09 -10.79
CA TYR A 71 10.88 -31.01 -9.81
C TYR A 71 9.58 -31.67 -10.31
N GLY A 72 9.56 -33.00 -10.37
CA GLY A 72 8.37 -33.79 -10.70
C GLY A 72 7.61 -34.18 -9.42
N VAL A 73 6.35 -33.77 -9.33
CA VAL A 73 5.42 -34.10 -8.24
C VAL A 73 4.37 -35.06 -8.77
N THR A 74 4.37 -36.31 -8.31
CA THR A 74 3.35 -37.30 -8.67
C THR A 74 2.16 -37.24 -7.69
N ILE A 75 0.96 -37.09 -8.22
CA ILE A 75 -0.30 -36.87 -7.49
C ILE A 75 -1.27 -38.02 -7.80
N SER A 76 -1.81 -38.67 -6.76
CA SER A 76 -2.84 -39.71 -6.88
C SER A 76 -4.23 -39.11 -7.13
N LYS A 77 -5.23 -39.95 -7.46
CA LYS A 77 -6.62 -39.49 -7.65
C LYS A 77 -7.21 -38.88 -6.38
N GLU A 78 -6.95 -39.49 -5.23
CA GLU A 78 -7.40 -39.02 -3.92
C GLU A 78 -6.75 -37.67 -3.58
N GLN A 79 -5.47 -37.52 -3.90
CA GLN A 79 -4.72 -36.27 -3.66
C GLN A 79 -5.14 -35.15 -4.61
N ALA A 80 -5.46 -35.46 -5.87
CA ALA A 80 -6.02 -34.50 -6.83
C ALA A 80 -7.40 -33.98 -6.37
N VAL A 81 -8.28 -34.86 -5.89
CA VAL A 81 -9.59 -34.49 -5.34
C VAL A 81 -9.48 -33.69 -4.04
N ALA A 82 -8.50 -33.99 -3.19
CA ALA A 82 -8.27 -33.24 -1.95
C ALA A 82 -7.59 -31.88 -2.18
N GLY A 83 -6.68 -31.81 -3.16
CA GLY A 83 -5.86 -30.65 -3.47
C GLY A 83 -4.38 -30.80 -3.06
N VAL A 84 -3.54 -29.99 -3.69
CA VAL A 84 -2.08 -29.94 -3.48
C VAL A 84 -1.60 -28.50 -3.40
N VAL A 85 -0.65 -28.24 -2.51
CA VAL A 85 0.09 -26.97 -2.42
C VAL A 85 1.56 -27.23 -2.73
N VAL A 86 2.15 -26.44 -3.61
CA VAL A 86 3.61 -26.44 -3.82
C VAL A 86 4.14 -25.10 -3.32
N ARG A 87 5.10 -25.13 -2.40
CA ARG A 87 5.69 -23.94 -1.78
C ARG A 87 7.20 -23.96 -1.86
N VAL A 88 7.79 -22.77 -1.99
CA VAL A 88 9.22 -22.54 -1.83
C VAL A 88 9.45 -21.45 -0.79
N ILE A 89 10.40 -21.68 0.13
CA ILE A 89 10.76 -20.75 1.20
C ILE A 89 12.27 -20.55 1.19
N SER A 90 12.75 -19.31 1.33
CA SER A 90 14.15 -18.97 1.51
C SER A 90 14.39 -18.23 2.83
N GLN A 91 15.12 -18.89 3.73
CA GLN A 91 15.61 -18.29 4.98
C GLN A 91 16.64 -17.17 4.73
N ALA A 92 17.34 -17.24 3.60
CA ALA A 92 18.32 -16.22 3.18
C ALA A 92 17.67 -14.98 2.53
N GLN A 93 16.33 -14.91 2.46
CA GLN A 93 15.57 -13.85 1.78
C GLN A 93 15.98 -13.69 0.30
N SER A 94 16.27 -14.80 -0.38
CA SER A 94 16.58 -14.80 -1.81
C SER A 94 15.34 -14.47 -2.64
N ASN A 95 15.52 -13.71 -3.71
CA ASN A 95 14.53 -13.57 -4.77
C ASN A 95 14.49 -14.88 -5.57
N ILE A 96 13.31 -15.48 -5.65
CA ILE A 96 13.05 -16.76 -6.29
C ILE A 96 11.74 -16.63 -7.06
N LYS A 97 11.61 -17.36 -8.17
CA LYS A 97 10.30 -17.62 -8.77
C LYS A 97 9.97 -19.10 -8.68
N LEU A 98 8.73 -19.40 -8.29
CA LEU A 98 8.16 -20.74 -8.41
C LEU A 98 7.42 -20.81 -9.75
N LEU A 99 7.74 -21.81 -10.54
CA LEU A 99 7.21 -22.03 -11.89
C LEU A 99 6.43 -23.34 -11.92
N TYR A 100 5.40 -23.40 -12.75
CA TYR A 100 4.69 -24.63 -13.12
C TYR A 100 4.66 -24.76 -14.64
N PHE A 101 4.96 -25.96 -15.12
CA PHE A 101 5.03 -26.28 -16.53
C PHE A 101 4.01 -27.37 -16.90
N GLU A 102 3.39 -27.20 -18.06
CA GLU A 102 2.60 -28.25 -18.70
C GLU A 102 3.48 -29.02 -19.69
N GLN A 103 3.17 -30.30 -19.88
CA GLN A 103 3.89 -31.15 -20.83
C GLN A 103 3.22 -31.07 -22.20
N GLU A 104 4.01 -30.75 -23.22
CA GLU A 104 3.54 -30.68 -24.60
C GLU A 104 3.52 -32.07 -25.28
N GLU A 105 2.74 -32.19 -26.36
CA GLU A 105 2.72 -33.38 -27.22
C GLU A 105 4.09 -33.70 -27.84
N THR A 106 4.95 -32.69 -27.97
CA THR A 106 6.35 -32.78 -28.41
C THR A 106 7.27 -33.49 -27.41
N GLY A 107 6.80 -33.70 -26.18
CA GLY A 107 7.60 -34.16 -25.04
C GLY A 107 8.28 -33.02 -24.26
N GLY A 108 8.21 -31.79 -24.77
CA GLY A 108 8.72 -30.58 -24.13
C GLY A 108 7.89 -30.09 -22.95
N LEU A 109 8.33 -28.99 -22.33
CA LEU A 109 7.66 -28.31 -21.23
C LEU A 109 7.41 -26.84 -21.56
N SER A 110 6.15 -26.40 -21.50
CA SER A 110 5.77 -24.99 -21.66
C SER A 110 5.38 -24.36 -20.32
N LEU A 111 5.79 -23.10 -20.11
CA LEU A 111 5.55 -22.39 -18.85
C LEU A 111 4.07 -22.00 -18.75
N ALA A 112 3.37 -22.57 -17.77
CA ALA A 112 1.94 -22.34 -17.56
C ALA A 112 1.65 -21.34 -16.43
N LEU A 113 2.41 -21.38 -15.31
CA LEU A 113 2.22 -20.43 -14.20
C LEU A 113 3.55 -19.95 -13.62
N GLN A 114 3.56 -18.71 -13.13
CA GLN A 114 4.68 -18.09 -12.39
C GLN A 114 4.17 -17.43 -11.10
N GLU A 115 4.92 -17.61 -10.02
CA GLU A 115 4.78 -16.91 -8.73
C GLU A 115 6.11 -16.26 -8.32
N ASP A 116 6.13 -14.94 -8.16
CA ASP A 116 7.27 -14.20 -7.60
C ASP A 116 7.36 -14.42 -6.07
N SER A 117 8.55 -14.65 -5.51
CA SER A 117 8.71 -14.75 -4.06
C SER A 117 8.44 -13.41 -3.36
N VAL A 118 7.56 -13.42 -2.37
CA VAL A 118 7.25 -12.26 -1.52
C VAL A 118 7.98 -12.38 -0.18
N LYS A 119 8.47 -11.25 0.35
CA LYS A 119 9.09 -11.21 1.68
C LYS A 119 8.03 -11.21 2.78
N THR A 120 8.05 -12.24 3.62
CA THR A 120 7.14 -12.43 4.74
C THR A 120 7.92 -12.55 6.04
N GLY A 121 7.97 -11.46 6.81
CA GLY A 121 8.73 -11.39 8.07
C GLY A 121 10.23 -11.59 7.85
N LYS A 122 10.76 -12.74 8.29
CA LYS A 122 12.19 -13.10 8.19
C LYS A 122 12.55 -13.94 6.97
N VAL A 123 11.58 -14.40 6.16
CA VAL A 123 11.82 -15.24 4.97
C VAL A 123 11.31 -14.57 3.70
N THR A 124 11.72 -15.08 2.54
CA THR A 124 10.96 -14.92 1.28
C THR A 124 10.26 -16.23 0.94
N SER A 125 9.10 -16.17 0.29
CA SER A 125 8.33 -17.36 -0.09
C SER A 125 7.46 -17.12 -1.33
N ALA A 126 7.32 -18.15 -2.16
CA ALA A 126 6.30 -18.26 -3.20
C ALA A 126 5.52 -19.57 -3.01
N GLY A 127 4.28 -19.62 -3.48
CA GLY A 127 3.47 -20.84 -3.38
C GLY A 127 2.28 -20.85 -4.32
N MET A 128 2.02 -22.02 -4.90
CA MET A 128 0.87 -22.30 -5.77
C MET A 128 -0.10 -23.23 -5.04
N TYR A 129 -1.40 -22.91 -5.11
CA TYR A 129 -2.44 -23.49 -4.26
C TYR A 129 -3.55 -24.10 -5.13
N PHE A 130 -3.46 -25.41 -5.37
CA PHE A 130 -4.42 -26.16 -6.18
C PHE A 130 -5.42 -26.87 -5.25
N LEU A 131 -6.40 -26.10 -4.76
CA LEU A 131 -7.28 -26.47 -3.65
C LEU A 131 -8.72 -26.82 -4.07
N ASN A 132 -9.01 -26.90 -5.37
CA ASN A 132 -10.34 -27.18 -5.92
C ASN A 132 -11.40 -26.13 -5.54
N PHE A 133 -10.96 -24.91 -5.21
CA PHE A 133 -11.75 -23.68 -5.13
C PHE A 133 -10.90 -22.48 -5.54
N GLN A 134 -11.54 -21.35 -5.85
CA GLN A 134 -10.83 -20.16 -6.29
C GLN A 134 -10.03 -19.50 -5.14
N VAL A 135 -8.71 -19.53 -5.27
CA VAL A 135 -7.76 -18.72 -4.47
C VAL A 135 -7.49 -17.41 -5.21
N TYR A 136 -7.21 -16.32 -4.48
CA TYR A 136 -6.94 -15.00 -5.03
C TYR A 136 -5.52 -14.53 -4.69
N ARG A 137 -4.78 -14.09 -5.72
CA ARG A 137 -3.51 -13.39 -5.57
C ARG A 137 -3.79 -11.90 -5.36
N LEU A 138 -3.21 -11.29 -4.34
CA LEU A 138 -3.26 -9.84 -4.14
C LEU A 138 -2.05 -9.17 -4.80
N ASP A 139 -2.24 -8.55 -5.97
CA ASP A 139 -1.20 -7.71 -6.55
C ASP A 139 -1.17 -6.33 -5.87
N LEU A 140 -0.24 -6.19 -4.91
CA LEU A 140 0.04 -4.94 -4.20
C LEU A 140 0.77 -3.89 -5.06
N ARG A 141 1.25 -4.25 -6.26
CA ARG A 141 1.83 -3.29 -7.22
C ARG A 141 0.73 -2.45 -7.86
N MET A 142 -0.46 -3.04 -8.08
CA MET A 142 -1.65 -2.29 -8.46
C MET A 142 -1.92 -1.18 -7.44
N ASN A 143 -2.18 0.03 -7.94
CA ASN A 143 -2.45 1.24 -7.15
C ASN A 143 -1.31 1.77 -6.25
N ALA A 144 -0.09 1.20 -6.21
CA ALA A 144 0.98 1.62 -5.31
C ALA A 144 1.25 3.15 -5.31
N LEU A 145 1.28 3.77 -6.49
CA LEU A 145 1.47 5.22 -6.65
C LEU A 145 0.28 6.07 -6.14
N ALA A 146 -0.95 5.53 -6.21
CA ALA A 146 -2.14 6.18 -5.67
C ALA A 146 -2.16 6.10 -4.13
N MET A 147 -1.83 4.93 -3.58
CA MET A 147 -1.73 4.70 -2.13
C MET A 147 -0.65 5.57 -1.47
N ALA A 148 0.43 5.89 -2.21
CA ALA A 148 1.50 6.77 -1.72
C ALA A 148 1.13 8.26 -1.66
N LYS A 149 0.04 8.69 -2.31
CA LYS A 149 -0.38 10.10 -2.40
C LYS A 149 -1.58 10.46 -1.52
N ASP A 150 -2.49 9.51 -1.31
CA ASP A 150 -3.70 9.68 -0.51
C ASP A 150 -3.84 8.47 0.44
N THR A 151 -3.68 8.71 1.74
CA THR A 151 -3.78 7.68 2.79
C THR A 151 -5.19 7.11 2.95
N GLU A 152 -6.21 7.83 2.51
CA GLU A 152 -7.61 7.39 2.55
C GLU A 152 -7.90 6.53 1.32
N ALA A 153 -7.48 6.96 0.12
CA ALA A 153 -7.49 6.10 -1.07
C ALA A 153 -6.69 4.80 -0.86
N ALA A 154 -5.61 4.82 -0.06
CA ALA A 154 -4.85 3.63 0.29
C ALA A 154 -5.68 2.56 1.01
N LEU A 155 -6.70 2.95 1.80
CA LEU A 155 -7.61 2.01 2.45
C LEU A 155 -8.57 1.38 1.43
N PHE A 156 -9.26 2.22 0.64
CA PHE A 156 -10.27 1.76 -0.31
C PHE A 156 -9.68 0.87 -1.41
N LYS A 157 -8.49 1.22 -1.91
CA LYS A 157 -7.81 0.51 -3.00
C LYS A 157 -7.08 -0.77 -2.58
N LYS A 158 -6.96 -1.03 -1.28
CA LYS A 158 -6.15 -2.12 -0.70
C LYS A 158 -6.52 -3.52 -1.20
N LEU A 159 -7.78 -3.74 -1.59
CA LEU A 159 -8.29 -5.03 -2.07
C LEU A 159 -8.60 -5.03 -3.58
N GLU A 160 -8.32 -3.96 -4.32
CA GLU A 160 -8.60 -3.91 -5.76
C GLU A 160 -7.71 -4.86 -6.56
N GLY A 161 -6.47 -5.08 -6.12
CA GLY A 161 -5.52 -6.01 -6.73
C GLY A 161 -5.82 -7.49 -6.50
N LEU A 162 -6.96 -7.87 -5.91
CA LEU A 162 -7.37 -9.27 -5.78
C LEU A 162 -7.77 -9.85 -7.15
N GLN A 163 -6.84 -10.60 -7.75
CA GLN A 163 -7.04 -11.35 -9.00
C GLN A 163 -7.21 -12.84 -8.71
N PRO A 164 -8.12 -13.55 -9.39
CA PRO A 164 -8.22 -15.00 -9.28
C PRO A 164 -6.92 -15.65 -9.78
N CYS A 165 -6.39 -16.63 -9.07
CA CYS A 165 -5.33 -17.49 -9.59
C CYS A 165 -5.86 -18.28 -10.81
N GLU A 166 -5.07 -18.33 -11.88
CA GLU A 166 -5.46 -18.87 -13.19
C GLU A 166 -5.81 -20.36 -13.16
N MET A 167 -5.19 -21.11 -12.26
CA MET A 167 -5.43 -22.54 -12.05
C MET A 167 -5.73 -22.83 -10.58
N SER A 168 -6.80 -23.58 -10.32
CA SER A 168 -7.25 -23.95 -8.97
C SER A 168 -7.20 -25.45 -8.66
N GLU A 169 -6.90 -26.29 -9.65
CA GLU A 169 -6.89 -27.76 -9.53
C GLU A 169 -5.71 -28.37 -10.30
N LEU A 170 -5.27 -29.56 -9.87
CA LEU A 170 -4.37 -30.44 -10.64
C LEU A 170 -5.04 -31.81 -10.79
N LYS A 171 -4.72 -32.51 -11.87
CA LYS A 171 -5.25 -33.87 -12.11
C LYS A 171 -4.34 -34.92 -11.44
N ALA A 172 -4.74 -36.18 -11.52
CA ALA A 172 -3.86 -37.28 -11.13
C ALA A 172 -2.82 -37.49 -12.24
N GLY A 173 -1.55 -37.56 -11.87
CA GLY A 173 -0.44 -37.59 -12.84
C GLY A 173 0.86 -37.06 -12.23
N THR A 174 1.86 -36.82 -13.07
CA THR A 174 3.10 -36.15 -12.68
C THR A 174 3.09 -34.72 -13.21
N HIS A 175 3.28 -33.77 -12.30
CA HIS A 175 3.24 -32.33 -12.56
C HIS A 175 4.65 -31.75 -12.37
N ILE A 176 5.07 -30.87 -13.29
CA ILE A 176 6.43 -30.32 -13.28
C ILE A 176 6.42 -28.90 -12.73
N PHE A 177 7.20 -28.71 -11.67
CA PHE A 177 7.47 -27.41 -11.06
C PHE A 177 8.94 -27.06 -11.24
N ALA A 178 9.29 -25.78 -11.17
CA ALA A 178 10.69 -25.39 -11.09
C ALA A 178 10.92 -24.23 -10.11
N VAL A 179 12.13 -24.19 -9.55
CA VAL A 179 12.60 -23.08 -8.71
C VAL A 179 13.67 -22.32 -9.46
N TYR A 180 13.37 -21.08 -9.82
CA TYR A 180 14.25 -20.21 -10.61
C TYR A 180 14.96 -19.17 -9.74
N GLY A 181 16.28 -19.01 -9.95
CA GLY A 181 17.14 -18.08 -9.21
C GLY A 181 17.03 -16.64 -9.71
N ASP A 182 16.08 -15.88 -9.16
CA ASP A 182 15.75 -14.49 -9.53
C ASP A 182 16.58 -13.41 -8.79
N ASN A 183 17.70 -13.81 -8.20
CA ASN A 183 18.64 -12.92 -7.51
C ASN A 183 19.57 -12.21 -8.50
N PHE A 184 19.81 -10.91 -8.31
CA PHE A 184 20.70 -10.12 -9.17
C PHE A 184 22.19 -10.50 -9.10
N PHE A 185 22.69 -10.96 -7.95
CA PHE A 185 24.15 -11.06 -7.68
C PHE A 185 24.62 -12.35 -7.00
N LYS A 186 23.72 -13.21 -6.52
CA LYS A 186 24.06 -14.37 -5.68
C LYS A 186 23.09 -15.50 -5.96
N ASP A 187 23.55 -16.73 -5.86
CA ASP A 187 22.69 -17.92 -5.90
C ASP A 187 21.60 -17.85 -4.84
N ALA A 188 20.45 -18.46 -5.13
CA ALA A 188 19.32 -18.52 -4.22
C ALA A 188 19.33 -19.84 -3.46
N THR A 189 19.32 -19.78 -2.12
CA THR A 189 19.14 -20.96 -1.25
C THR A 189 17.69 -21.08 -0.81
N TYR A 190 17.13 -22.29 -0.85
CA TYR A 190 15.70 -22.50 -0.63
C TYR A 190 15.36 -23.89 -0.10
N THR A 191 14.14 -24.00 0.39
CA THR A 191 13.43 -25.23 0.70
C THR A 191 12.18 -25.29 -0.17
N ILE A 192 12.06 -26.27 -1.07
CA ILE A 192 10.83 -26.56 -1.82
C ILE A 192 10.09 -27.74 -1.20
N GLU A 193 8.76 -27.69 -1.16
CA GLU A 193 7.93 -28.78 -0.65
C GLU A 193 6.59 -28.81 -1.40
N ALA A 194 6.18 -30.01 -1.83
CA ALA A 194 4.84 -30.29 -2.32
C ALA A 194 4.03 -31.00 -1.22
N ILE A 195 2.79 -30.60 -0.98
CA ILE A 195 1.98 -31.02 0.16
C ILE A 195 0.58 -31.38 -0.32
N SER A 196 0.13 -32.60 -0.02
CA SER A 196 -1.29 -32.93 -0.14
C SER A 196 -2.05 -32.36 1.05
N VAL A 197 -3.18 -31.70 0.78
CA VAL A 197 -3.99 -31.07 1.83
C VAL A 197 -5.00 -32.03 2.49
N VAL A 198 -4.94 -33.33 2.19
CA VAL A 198 -5.72 -34.38 2.88
C VAL A 198 -5.60 -34.25 4.41
N SER A 199 -4.39 -34.01 4.93
CA SER A 199 -4.14 -33.84 6.37
C SER A 199 -4.34 -32.41 6.89
N HIS A 200 -4.85 -31.49 6.07
CA HIS A 200 -4.89 -30.04 6.34
C HIS A 200 -6.28 -29.42 6.11
N GLN A 201 -7.36 -30.22 6.08
CA GLN A 201 -8.72 -29.78 5.72
C GLN A 201 -9.21 -28.56 6.52
N ASP A 202 -8.92 -28.46 7.82
CA ASP A 202 -9.28 -27.28 8.64
C ASP A 202 -8.63 -26.00 8.13
N SER A 203 -7.41 -26.07 7.60
CA SER A 203 -6.72 -24.92 6.99
C SER A 203 -7.26 -24.59 5.60
N VAL A 204 -7.65 -25.61 4.82
CA VAL A 204 -8.29 -25.45 3.51
C VAL A 204 -9.64 -24.73 3.66
N GLN A 205 -10.49 -25.18 4.60
CA GLN A 205 -11.78 -24.56 4.87
C GLN A 205 -11.63 -23.13 5.41
N ARG A 206 -10.73 -22.90 6.37
CA ARG A 206 -10.44 -21.53 6.86
C ARG A 206 -9.95 -20.60 5.75
N LEU A 207 -9.11 -21.07 4.84
CA LEU A 207 -8.67 -20.25 3.69
C LEU A 207 -9.85 -19.91 2.78
N LYS A 208 -10.71 -20.89 2.45
CA LYS A 208 -11.93 -20.68 1.66
C LYS A 208 -12.87 -19.64 2.29
N ASP A 209 -13.03 -19.68 3.62
CA ASP A 209 -13.84 -18.71 4.37
C ASP A 209 -13.20 -17.31 4.39
N ILE A 210 -11.86 -17.22 4.45
CA ILE A 210 -11.11 -15.97 4.35
C ILE A 210 -11.25 -15.35 2.95
N GLU A 211 -11.13 -16.14 1.89
CA GLU A 211 -11.29 -15.66 0.51
C GLU A 211 -12.69 -15.09 0.27
N ALA A 212 -13.73 -15.78 0.73
CA ALA A 212 -15.11 -15.28 0.69
C ALA A 212 -15.26 -13.95 1.47
N GLN A 213 -14.62 -13.82 2.64
CA GLN A 213 -14.63 -12.58 3.42
C GLN A 213 -13.85 -11.45 2.74
N LEU A 214 -12.72 -11.72 2.09
CA LEU A 214 -11.94 -10.72 1.35
C LEU A 214 -12.72 -10.17 0.15
N LEU A 215 -13.37 -11.05 -0.63
CA LEU A 215 -14.23 -10.65 -1.74
C LEU A 215 -15.42 -9.80 -1.26
N LYS A 216 -16.08 -10.22 -0.17
CA LYS A 216 -17.15 -9.44 0.45
C LYS A 216 -16.63 -8.07 0.88
N LYS A 217 -15.48 -8.02 1.57
CA LYS A 217 -14.89 -6.77 2.06
C LYS A 217 -14.47 -5.83 0.93
N ARG A 218 -14.02 -6.35 -0.21
CA ARG A 218 -13.77 -5.56 -1.43
C ARG A 218 -15.03 -4.86 -1.94
N SER A 219 -16.19 -5.52 -1.89
CA SER A 219 -17.47 -4.89 -2.29
C SER A 219 -17.98 -3.86 -1.26
N GLU A 220 -17.83 -4.14 0.04
CA GLU A 220 -18.14 -3.20 1.12
C GLU A 220 -17.28 -1.93 1.02
N LEU A 221 -15.97 -2.06 0.77
CA LEU A 221 -15.06 -0.91 0.65
C LEU A 221 -15.42 0.02 -0.52
N ARG A 222 -15.85 -0.51 -1.67
CA ARG A 222 -16.30 0.30 -2.82
C ARG A 222 -17.56 1.10 -2.51
N THR A 223 -18.49 0.50 -1.78
CA THR A 223 -19.72 1.17 -1.33
C THR A 223 -19.36 2.28 -0.33
N PHE A 224 -18.55 1.95 0.67
CA PHE A 224 -18.09 2.89 1.69
C PHE A 224 -17.24 4.03 1.12
N GLU A 225 -16.41 3.82 0.08
CA GLU A 225 -15.69 4.90 -0.59
C GLU A 225 -16.65 5.95 -1.16
N THR A 226 -17.75 5.52 -1.76
CA THR A 226 -18.76 6.41 -2.34
C THR A 226 -19.40 7.28 -1.26
N GLU A 227 -19.92 6.66 -0.20
CA GLU A 227 -20.52 7.36 0.95
C GLU A 227 -19.53 8.33 1.61
N TYR A 228 -18.28 7.88 1.80
CA TYR A 228 -17.22 8.68 2.42
C TYR A 228 -16.90 9.93 1.60
N ARG A 229 -16.73 9.80 0.27
CA ARG A 229 -16.44 10.94 -0.61
C ARG A 229 -17.63 11.92 -0.69
N GLU A 230 -18.87 11.44 -0.63
CA GLU A 230 -20.05 12.32 -0.51
C GLU A 230 -20.06 13.14 0.78
N VAL A 231 -19.81 12.50 1.93
CA VAL A 231 -19.77 13.19 3.23
C VAL A 231 -18.63 14.22 3.27
N LEU A 232 -17.46 13.87 2.73
CA LEU A 232 -16.32 14.79 2.61
C LEU A 232 -16.67 16.04 1.79
N ALA A 233 -17.35 15.87 0.64
CA ALA A 233 -17.79 16.98 -0.20
C ALA A 233 -18.82 17.88 0.50
N ARG A 234 -19.79 17.29 1.21
CA ARG A 234 -20.78 18.05 2.01
C ARG A 234 -20.11 18.83 3.15
N PHE A 235 -19.15 18.21 3.85
CA PHE A 235 -18.37 18.87 4.90
C PHE A 235 -17.56 20.06 4.36
N ALA A 236 -16.91 19.90 3.20
CA ALA A 236 -16.18 20.98 2.55
C ALA A 236 -17.09 22.16 2.17
N ALA A 237 -18.28 21.88 1.60
CA ALA A 237 -19.26 22.91 1.25
C ALA A 237 -19.77 23.68 2.47
N VAL A 238 -20.14 22.98 3.56
CA VAL A 238 -20.56 23.60 4.82
C VAL A 238 -19.43 24.41 5.46
N SER A 239 -18.19 23.93 5.37
CA SER A 239 -17.01 24.64 5.90
C SER A 239 -16.65 25.89 5.10
N SER A 240 -16.92 25.94 3.79
CA SER A 240 -16.79 27.17 2.99
C SER A 240 -17.83 28.18 3.43
N ARG A 241 -19.11 27.76 3.44
CA ARG A 241 -20.22 28.63 3.85
C ARG A 241 -20.04 29.19 5.26
N PHE A 242 -19.56 28.39 6.21
CA PHE A 242 -19.30 28.88 7.57
C PHE A 242 -18.34 30.08 7.58
N LYS A 243 -17.26 30.04 6.79
CA LYS A 243 -16.29 31.14 6.68
C LYS A 243 -16.87 32.37 5.98
N GLU A 244 -17.71 32.15 4.98
CA GLU A 244 -18.43 33.23 4.27
C GLU A 244 -19.39 33.96 5.23
N GLU A 245 -20.16 33.22 6.03
CA GLU A 245 -21.07 33.77 7.04
C GLU A 245 -20.31 34.45 8.20
N GLU A 246 -19.19 33.87 8.65
CA GLU A 246 -18.29 34.47 9.66
C GLU A 246 -17.76 35.84 9.20
N ALA A 247 -17.24 35.93 7.97
CA ALA A 247 -16.75 37.17 7.38
C ALA A 247 -17.88 38.20 7.18
N ALA A 248 -19.08 37.76 6.75
CA ALA A 248 -20.24 38.64 6.60
C ALA A 248 -20.69 39.23 7.96
N VAL A 249 -20.72 38.42 9.01
CA VAL A 249 -21.02 38.89 10.37
C VAL A 249 -19.96 39.88 10.87
N GLU A 250 -18.66 39.61 10.65
CA GLU A 250 -17.61 40.55 11.04
C GLU A 250 -17.74 41.90 10.31
N GLN A 251 -18.04 41.89 9.01
CA GLN A 251 -18.26 43.11 8.22
C GLN A 251 -19.47 43.91 8.74
N LEU A 252 -20.57 43.25 9.10
CA LEU A 252 -21.75 43.88 9.69
C LEU A 252 -21.44 44.49 11.06
N LEU A 253 -20.65 43.81 11.89
CA LEU A 253 -20.22 44.33 13.19
C LEU A 253 -19.34 45.58 13.06
N ARG A 254 -18.33 45.55 12.18
CA ARG A 254 -17.48 46.74 11.89
C ARG A 254 -18.31 47.91 11.37
N THR A 255 -19.19 47.67 10.39
CA THR A 255 -20.06 48.71 9.82
C THR A 255 -20.98 49.32 10.88
N ARG A 256 -21.48 48.51 11.83
CA ARG A 256 -22.26 48.98 12.97
C ARG A 256 -21.42 49.86 13.91
N GLU A 257 -20.17 49.48 14.19
CA GLU A 257 -19.24 50.24 15.02
C GLU A 257 -18.89 51.59 14.38
N ASP A 258 -18.60 51.63 13.07
CA ASP A 258 -18.35 52.86 12.32
C ASP A 258 -19.55 53.83 12.38
N VAL A 259 -20.76 53.32 12.15
CA VAL A 259 -21.99 54.11 12.26
C VAL A 259 -22.19 54.64 13.68
N GLN A 260 -21.93 53.81 14.71
CA GLN A 260 -22.03 54.24 16.11
C GLN A 260 -20.99 55.32 16.46
N ALA A 261 -19.75 55.19 15.99
CA ALA A 261 -18.69 56.19 16.19
C ALA A 261 -19.02 57.54 15.52
N SER A 262 -19.72 57.53 14.38
CA SER A 262 -20.10 58.75 13.66
C SER A 262 -20.97 59.71 14.49
N PHE A 263 -21.86 59.20 15.34
CA PHE A 263 -22.68 60.02 16.25
C PHE A 263 -21.86 60.71 17.33
N SER A 264 -20.78 60.08 17.82
CA SER A 264 -19.91 60.63 18.87
C SER A 264 -18.97 61.72 18.35
N SER A 265 -18.61 61.69 17.06
CA SER A 265 -17.69 62.66 16.45
C SER A 265 -18.29 64.07 16.23
N SER A 266 -19.61 64.23 16.39
CA SER A 266 -20.33 65.47 16.07
C SER A 266 -20.48 66.45 17.25
N GLN A 267 -20.07 66.07 18.47
CA GLN A 267 -20.03 66.95 19.65
C GLN A 267 -18.66 67.61 19.86
N SER A 268 -18.14 68.29 18.83
CA SER A 268 -17.07 69.27 19.01
C SER A 268 -17.16 70.41 18.00
N ARG A 269 -18.18 71.27 18.16
CA ARG A 269 -18.15 72.67 17.72
C ARG A 269 -19.23 73.50 18.42
N MET A 270 -18.85 74.72 18.80
CA MET A 270 -19.66 75.77 19.46
C MET A 270 -19.97 75.49 20.95
N SER A 271 -19.76 76.42 21.89
CA SER A 271 -19.17 77.78 21.81
C SER A 271 -18.77 78.27 23.22
N HIS A 272 -17.68 79.02 23.36
CA HIS A 272 -17.71 80.36 23.99
C HIS A 272 -16.37 81.10 23.87
N ASN A 273 -16.42 82.35 23.37
CA ASN A 273 -15.37 83.34 23.60
C ASN A 273 -15.53 83.92 25.02
N THR A 274 -14.41 84.13 25.72
CA THR A 274 -14.17 85.35 26.51
C THR A 274 -12.66 85.65 26.55
N GLU A 275 -12.29 86.92 26.54
CA GLU A 275 -10.91 87.41 26.51
C GLU A 275 -10.27 87.54 27.92
N ALA A 276 -8.97 87.83 27.89
CA ALA A 276 -8.22 88.67 28.83
C ALA A 276 -7.40 88.04 29.99
N SER A 277 -6.09 88.24 29.85
CA SER A 277 -5.13 88.71 30.87
C SER A 277 -4.34 87.69 31.71
N GLY A 278 -3.04 87.60 31.37
CA GLY A 278 -1.97 87.90 32.33
C GLY A 278 -1.35 86.74 33.12
N GLY A 279 -0.04 86.52 32.96
CA GLY A 279 0.76 85.71 33.89
C GLY A 279 1.99 85.05 33.25
N MET A 280 3.17 85.64 33.45
CA MET A 280 4.46 85.00 33.13
C MET A 280 4.80 83.91 34.16
N GLY A 281 5.44 82.82 33.73
CA GLY A 281 6.01 81.81 34.62
C GLY A 281 6.88 80.80 33.89
N LEU A 282 8.21 80.88 34.07
CA LEU A 282 9.16 79.85 33.63
C LEU A 282 8.99 78.56 34.46
N GLY A 283 9.22 77.39 33.88
CA GLY A 283 9.30 76.12 34.60
C GLY A 283 9.78 74.96 33.72
N THR A 284 10.92 74.38 34.07
CA THR A 284 11.64 73.35 33.29
C THR A 284 11.29 71.91 33.75
N SER A 285 11.79 70.93 32.99
CA SER A 285 12.11 69.52 33.36
C SER A 285 10.99 68.47 33.52
N MET A 286 10.98 67.54 32.56
CA MET A 286 11.45 66.12 32.68
C MET A 286 10.93 65.20 33.80
N ASP A 287 10.75 63.93 33.39
CA ASP A 287 10.79 62.66 34.13
C ASP A 287 9.56 62.10 34.90
N GLU A 288 9.01 61.05 34.26
CA GLU A 288 9.09 59.64 34.70
C GLU A 288 8.16 59.08 35.82
N SER A 289 7.18 58.31 35.33
CA SER A 289 6.71 57.01 35.85
C SER A 289 5.72 56.89 37.03
N THR A 290 4.87 55.84 36.91
CA THR A 290 4.12 55.12 37.98
C THR A 290 3.01 55.89 38.74
N SER A 291 1.86 55.28 39.12
CA SER A 291 1.32 53.92 38.91
C SER A 291 -0.16 53.82 39.36
N GLU A 292 -0.80 52.67 39.08
CA GLU A 292 -2.07 52.17 39.66
C GLU A 292 -3.38 52.88 39.21
N SER A 293 -4.54 52.22 39.06
CA SER A 293 -5.00 50.91 39.58
C SER A 293 -6.08 50.22 38.70
N ARG A 294 -6.12 48.88 38.78
CA ARG A 294 -7.29 47.93 38.88
C ARG A 294 -8.72 48.44 38.53
N ASP A 295 -9.66 47.65 37.98
CA ASP A 295 -9.74 46.18 37.83
C ASP A 295 -10.91 45.71 36.92
N LYS A 296 -10.95 44.39 36.63
CA LYS A 296 -12.13 43.58 36.20
C LYS A 296 -12.80 43.82 34.83
N ALA A 297 -12.50 42.92 33.89
CA ALA A 297 -13.51 42.02 33.32
C ALA A 297 -12.87 40.67 32.96
N SER A 298 -13.41 39.56 33.48
CA SER A 298 -12.86 38.22 33.23
C SER A 298 -13.96 37.24 32.81
N LYS A 299 -13.57 36.25 31.98
CA LYS A 299 -14.39 35.16 31.42
C LYS A 299 -15.34 35.65 30.31
N ARG A 300 -15.50 34.93 29.19
CA ARG A 300 -15.51 33.45 29.06
C ARG A 300 -14.66 32.94 27.89
N LYS A 301 -13.89 31.87 28.14
CA LYS A 301 -13.33 30.97 27.11
C LYS A 301 -14.25 29.74 26.98
N TRP A 302 -14.78 29.49 25.78
CA TRP A 302 -15.34 28.20 25.30
C TRP A 302 -15.67 28.40 23.81
N PHE A 303 -15.42 27.48 22.87
CA PHE A 303 -14.72 26.19 22.94
C PHE A 303 -13.39 26.23 22.15
N GLY A 304 -12.56 25.20 22.33
CA GLY A 304 -11.57 24.77 21.32
C GLY A 304 -11.68 23.26 21.18
N TRP A 305 -12.12 22.77 20.01
CA TRP A 305 -12.14 21.35 19.67
C TRP A 305 -10.98 21.02 18.74
N ASN A 306 -9.83 20.73 19.34
CA ASN A 306 -8.76 20.02 18.64
C ASN A 306 -9.07 18.52 18.70
N PHE A 307 -9.46 17.93 17.56
CA PHE A 307 -9.49 16.47 17.42
C PHE A 307 -8.06 15.94 17.28
N THR A 308 -7.43 15.61 18.42
CA THR A 308 -6.22 14.79 18.41
C THR A 308 -6.63 13.35 18.14
N VAL A 309 -6.37 12.86 16.92
CA VAL A 309 -6.52 11.45 16.58
C VAL A 309 -5.40 10.65 17.27
N GLU A 310 -5.69 10.08 18.44
CA GLU A 310 -4.78 9.12 19.07
C GLU A 310 -4.63 7.87 18.17
N LYS A 311 -3.44 7.67 17.59
CA LYS A 311 -3.04 6.37 17.05
C LYS A 311 -2.57 5.45 18.18
N LYS A 312 -3.41 4.47 18.50
CA LYS A 312 -3.23 3.35 19.45
C LYS A 312 -4.10 2.20 18.90
N TYR A 313 -3.68 0.96 18.79
CA TYR A 313 -2.51 0.22 19.31
C TYR A 313 -2.09 -0.87 18.31
N GLY A 314 -0.98 -1.56 18.63
CA GLY A 314 -0.97 -3.04 18.71
C GLY A 314 -0.70 -3.80 17.42
#